data_AF-A0A2A3T7L1-F1
#
_entry.id   AF-A0A2A3T7L1-F1
#
_cell.length_a   1.000
_cell.length_b   1.000
_cell.length_c   1.000
_cell.angle_alpha   90.00
_cell.angle_beta   90.00
_cell.angle_gamma   90.00
#
_symmetry.space_group_name_H-M   'P 1'
#
loop_
_entity.id
_entity.type
_entity.pdbx_description
1 polymer ?
#
loop_
_entity_poly.entity_id
_entity_poly.type
_entity_poly.pdbx_seq_one_letter_code
_entity_poly.pdbx_strand_id
1 'polypeptide(L)' 'MVKVTINAKENGPLIVELDGERLCALCRCGKSEKSPNCDGTHAKSGFKAEASEIKVCD' A
#
# COMPACT_ATOMS: atom_id res chain seq x y z
N MET A 1 -21.51 8.93 -0.74
CA MET A 1 -20.94 7.57 -0.72
C MET A 1 -19.46 7.73 -0.42
N VAL A 2 -18.89 6.90 0.44
CA VAL A 2 -17.47 7.00 0.82
C VAL A 2 -16.66 6.30 -0.26
N LYS A 3 -15.70 7.01 -0.86
CA LYS A 3 -14.83 6.43 -1.89
C LYS A 3 -13.64 5.77 -1.22
N VAL A 4 -13.51 4.45 -1.39
CA VAL A 4 -12.40 3.67 -0.84
C VAL A 4 -11.47 3.24 -1.97
N THR A 5 -10.24 3.75 -1.95
CA THR A 5 -9.22 3.40 -2.94
C THR A 5 -8.01 2.75 -2.28
N ILE A 6 -7.49 1.70 -2.91
CA ILE A 6 -6.22 1.07 -2.52
C ILE A 6 -5.25 1.17 -3.68
N ASN A 7 -4.18 1.93 -3.48
CA ASN A 7 -3.16 2.22 -4.49
C ASN A 7 -1.87 1.46 -4.20
N ALA A 8 -1.53 0.49 -5.04
CA ALA A 8 -0.27 -0.22 -4.96
C ALA A 8 0.86 0.61 -5.57
N LYS A 9 1.81 1.06 -4.75
CA LYS A 9 2.98 1.82 -5.22
C LYS A 9 4.01 0.89 -5.85
N GLU A 10 4.59 1.30 -6.97
CA GLU A 10 5.69 0.59 -7.61
C GLU A 10 6.79 0.29 -6.58
N ASN A 11 7.19 -0.98 -6.47
CA ASN A 11 8.20 -1.47 -5.53
C ASN A 11 7.92 -1.12 -4.06
N GLY A 12 6.69 -0.73 -3.72
CA GLY A 12 6.31 -0.13 -2.45
C GLY A 12 5.05 -0.71 -1.83
N PRO A 13 4.48 -0.04 -0.82
CA PRO A 13 3.31 -0.51 -0.10
C PRO A 13 2.00 -0.34 -0.86
N LEU A 14 0.93 -0.88 -0.28
CA LEU A 14 -0.45 -0.52 -0.62
C LEU A 14 -0.85 0.71 0.20
N ILE A 15 -1.28 1.78 -0.46
CA ILE A 15 -1.78 3.00 0.18
C ILE A 15 -3.30 2.93 0.22
N VAL A 16 -3.88 3.00 1.41
CA VAL A 16 -5.34 3.03 1.59
C VAL A 16 -5.78 4.47 1.75
N GLU A 17 -6.74 4.90 0.93
CA GLU A 17 -7.29 6.25 0.93
C GLU A 17 -8.81 6.21 1.12
N LEU A 18 -9.32 7.10 1.96
CA LEU A 18 -10.75 7.40 2.08
C LEU A 18 -10.98 8.83 1.60
N ASP A 19 -11.82 9.00 0.59
CA ASP A 19 -12.16 10.31 0.03
C ASP A 19 -10.91 11.16 -0.34
N GLY A 20 -9.83 10.48 -0.74
CA GLY A 20 -8.54 11.09 -1.12
C GLY A 20 -7.56 11.32 0.04
N GLU A 21 -7.96 11.08 1.29
CA GLU A 21 -7.07 11.16 2.45
C GLU A 21 -6.39 9.82 2.72
N ARG A 22 -5.06 9.85 2.87
CA ARG A 22 -4.27 8.65 3.20
C ARG A 22 -4.50 8.24 4.64
N LEU A 23 -5.06 7.06 4.82
CA LEU A 23 -5.23 6.45 6.14
C LEU A 23 -3.98 5.70 6.60
N CYS A 24 -3.49 4.80 5.75
CA CYS A 24 -2.39 3.91 6.12
C CYS A 24 -1.63 3.38 4.91
N ALA A 25 -0.47 2.80 5.19
CA ALA A 25 0.35 2.07 4.24
C ALA A 25 0.50 0.62 4.70
N LEU A 26 -0.03 -0.32 3.93
CA LEU A 26 0.05 -1.75 4.22
C LEU A 26 1.23 -2.40 3.50
N CYS A 27 1.89 -3.31 4.21
CA CYS A 27 2.98 -4.10 3.68
C CYS A 27 2.44 -5.11 2.66
N ARG A 28 3.07 -5.14 1.48
CA ARG A 28 2.88 -6.22 0.49
C ARG A 28 4.16 -6.97 0.12
N CYS A 29 5.30 -6.56 0.69
CA CYS A 29 6.60 -7.19 0.43
C CYS A 29 6.90 -8.39 1.34
N GLY A 30 6.13 -8.56 2.43
CA GLY A 30 6.30 -9.66 3.39
C GLY A 30 7.52 -9.55 4.32
N LYS A 31 8.24 -8.41 4.32
CA LYS A 31 9.46 -8.21 5.11
C LYS A 31 9.35 -7.17 6.22
N SER A 32 8.17 -6.57 6.42
CA SER A 32 7.97 -5.55 7.46
C SER A 32 8.00 -6.16 8.86
N GLU A 33 8.76 -5.54 9.76
CA GLU A 33 8.79 -5.88 11.18
C GLU A 33 7.54 -5.37 11.91
N LYS A 34 6.79 -4.44 11.30
CA LYS A 34 5.54 -3.88 11.81
C LYS A 34 4.31 -4.41 11.07
N SER A 35 4.40 -5.61 10.51
CA SER A 35 3.30 -6.24 9.77
C SER A 35 1.98 -6.19 10.58
N PRO A 36 0.85 -5.79 9.98
CA PRO A 36 0.60 -5.63 8.54
C PRO A 36 1.03 -4.27 7.94
N ASN A 37 1.53 -3.32 8.74
CA ASN A 37 1.89 -1.99 8.26
C ASN A 37 3.23 -2.00 7.50
N CYS A 38 3.39 -1.08 6.56
CA CYS A 38 4.67 -0.86 5.91
C CYS A 38 5.59 -0.01 6.80
N ASP A 39 6.83 -0.47 6.96
CA ASP A 39 7.91 0.18 7.72
C ASP A 39 9.06 0.68 6.82
N GLY A 40 8.92 0.55 5.50
CA GLY A 40 9.97 0.90 4.53
C GLY A 40 10.95 -0.23 4.19
N THR A 41 10.86 -1.40 4.83
CA THR A 41 11.81 -2.51 4.62
C THR A 41 11.84 -3.01 3.17
N HIS A 42 10.76 -2.82 2.41
CA HIS A 42 10.66 -3.17 0.99
C HIS A 42 11.81 -2.60 0.13
N ALA A 43 12.29 -1.39 0.46
CA ALA A 43 13.36 -0.73 -0.29
C ALA A 43 14.71 -1.45 -0.09
N LYS A 44 14.96 -1.95 1.13
CA LYS A 44 16.21 -2.68 1.47
C LYS A 44 16.13 -4.16 1.08
N SER A 45 14.93 -4.74 1.03
CA SER A 45 14.73 -6.14 0.67
C SER A 45 14.75 -6.42 -0.83
N GLY A 46 14.93 -5.38 -1.67
CA GLY A 46 14.91 -5.52 -3.13
C GLY A 46 13.54 -5.92 -3.68
N PHE A 47 12.45 -5.55 -3.00
CA PHE A 47 11.10 -5.87 -3.46
C PHE A 47 10.84 -5.23 -4.83
N LYS A 48 10.36 -6.03 -5.79
CA LYS A 48 10.02 -5.59 -7.14
C LYS A 48 8.57 -5.94 -7.46
N ALA A 49 7.77 -4.93 -7.77
CA ALA A 49 6.37 -5.10 -8.16
C ALA A 49 5.87 -3.84 -8.86
N GLU A 50 5.07 -4.04 -9.90
CA GLU A 50 4.42 -2.95 -10.64
C GLU A 50 3.43 -2.17 -9.76
N ALA A 51 3.15 -0.94 -10.19
CA ALA A 51 2.08 -0.13 -9.62
C ALA A 51 0.71 -0.61 -10.14
N SER A 52 -0.32 -0.54 -9.29
CA SER A 52 -1.70 -0.83 -9.69
C SER A 52 -2.71 -0.08 -8.81
N GLU A 53 -3.85 0.28 -9.39
CA GLU A 53 -4.99 0.86 -8.67
C GLU A 53 -6.02 -0.24 -8.42
N ILE A 54 -6.44 -0.39 -7.16
CA ILE A 54 -7.49 -1.31 -6.73
C ILE A 54 -8.65 -0.46 -6.21
N LYS A 55 -9.70 -0.33 -7.02
CA LYS A 55 -10.95 0.31 -6.60
C LYS A 55 -11.78 -0.71 -5.85
N VAL A 56 -12.10 -0.41 -4.59
CA VAL A 56 -12.85 -1.34 -3.72
C VAL A 56 -14.34 -1.06 -3.83
N CYS A 57 -14.72 0.21 -3.75
CA CYS A 57 -16.09 0.67 -3.86
C CYS A 57 -16.13 2.17 -4.19
N ASP A 58 -17.09 2.53 -5.05
CA ASP A 58 -17.55 3.89 -5.31
C ASP A 58 -18.95 4.07 -4.70
#